data_AF-A0A1I4WZB7-F1
#
_entry.id   AF-A0A1I4WZB7-F1
#
_cell.length_a   1.000
_cell.length_b   1.000
_cell.length_c   1.000
_cell.angle_alpha   90.00
_cell.angle_beta   90.00
_cell.angle_gamma   90.00
#
_symmetry.space_group_name_H-M   'P 1'
#
loop_
_entity.id
_entity.type
_entity.pdbx_description
1 polymer ?
#
loop_
_entity_poly.entity_id
_entity_poly.type
_entity_poly.pdbx_seq_one_letter_code
_entity_poly.pdbx_strand_id
1 'polypeptide(L)'
;MLLKLLKVIALFLVSGLVLTGNAFGQIRLHPAPNATSLPVAAYQNIPVQNFRALVVGAFEASQFSLTGIRRANDEQAQYEFSYAIPMSTGIRKVPLILRVDENLDKGKKCASCFLRYTTLQDFASLSVLSWMDQYELSSRLFPAIDLAYAKIRVDGRRFMEQEAGFNYKNQWQGEVNRYGNSVVGLGSADFRAIVVDSYRDAGFVFLEEGKDGSRPAFASLKFSFPIDPQQPRGVEYKVGLAGQLDSDGLCNPCEMMELYDPHQSLPPVGLSGMQSRLTLESRFSAARALAFEKLKVATERYLRPRSTFVTPPKPAPLGSPRPPIPSPVVT
;
A
#
# COMPACT_ATOMS: atom_id res chain seq x y z
N MET A 1 -30.26 27.71 -63.78
CA MET A 1 -29.49 26.47 -63.97
C MET A 1 -29.33 25.77 -62.63
N LEU A 2 -29.94 24.58 -62.57
CA LEU A 2 -29.45 23.38 -61.88
C LEU A 2 -29.13 23.49 -60.39
N LEU A 3 -30.05 23.02 -59.54
CA LEU A 3 -30.11 21.64 -59.00
C LEU A 3 -29.25 21.54 -57.73
N LYS A 4 -29.82 21.61 -56.52
CA LYS A 4 -30.62 20.57 -55.83
C LYS A 4 -29.94 19.20 -55.79
N LEU A 5 -29.85 18.70 -54.56
CA LEU A 5 -29.92 17.29 -54.15
C LEU A 5 -28.73 16.44 -54.65
N LEU A 6 -28.06 15.65 -53.81
CA LEU A 6 -28.59 14.50 -53.06
C LEU A 6 -27.50 14.16 -52.01
N LYS A 7 -27.84 14.02 -50.73
CA LYS A 7 -28.19 12.73 -50.08
C LYS A 7 -26.94 11.80 -49.99
N VAL A 8 -26.57 11.17 -48.88
CA VAL A 8 -27.37 10.69 -47.74
C VAL A 8 -26.39 9.97 -46.79
N ILE A 9 -26.64 10.10 -45.47
CA ILE A 9 -26.30 9.14 -44.41
C ILE A 9 -24.82 8.76 -44.22
N ALA A 10 -24.24 9.29 -43.14
CA ALA A 10 -23.44 8.49 -42.20
C ALA A 10 -23.66 9.04 -40.77
N LEU A 11 -24.91 8.95 -40.31
CA LEU A 11 -25.20 8.83 -38.89
C LEU A 11 -25.10 7.33 -38.60
N PHE A 12 -24.09 6.90 -37.83
CA PHE A 12 -24.12 5.80 -36.86
C PHE A 12 -22.69 5.37 -36.51
N LEU A 13 -22.39 5.41 -35.20
CA LEU A 13 -21.53 4.47 -34.43
C LEU A 13 -20.15 4.16 -35.04
N VAL A 14 -19.04 4.47 -34.37
CA VAL A 14 -18.49 3.68 -33.26
C VAL A 14 -17.58 4.64 -32.48
N SER A 15 -17.98 5.08 -31.28
CA SER A 15 -17.53 4.50 -30.00
C SER A 15 -16.02 4.56 -29.79
N GLY A 16 -15.62 5.31 -28.76
CA GLY A 16 -14.54 4.89 -27.86
C GLY A 16 -13.12 4.97 -28.39
N LEU A 17 -12.46 6.10 -28.13
CA LEU A 17 -11.15 6.06 -27.48
C LEU A 17 -10.96 7.35 -26.67
N VAL A 18 -11.77 7.50 -25.62
CA VAL A 18 -11.25 8.16 -24.43
C VAL A 18 -10.07 7.29 -24.02
N LEU A 19 -8.86 7.84 -24.11
CA LEU A 19 -7.64 7.26 -23.60
C LEU A 19 -7.85 6.94 -22.11
N THR A 20 -8.39 5.77 -21.85
CA THR A 20 -8.21 5.07 -20.59
C THR A 20 -6.74 4.69 -20.59
N GLY A 21 -5.93 5.60 -20.07
CA GLY A 21 -4.58 5.30 -19.63
C GLY A 21 -4.71 4.21 -18.58
N ASN A 22 -4.66 2.96 -19.03
CA ASN A 22 -4.57 1.82 -18.14
C ASN A 22 -3.35 2.04 -17.26
N ALA A 23 -3.62 2.16 -15.98
CA ALA A 23 -2.67 2.31 -14.91
C ALA A 23 -1.69 1.13 -14.91
N PHE A 24 -0.53 1.33 -15.50
CA PHE A 24 0.64 0.47 -15.29
C PHE A 24 1.53 1.14 -14.25
N GLY A 25 1.60 0.55 -13.06
CA GLY A 25 2.57 0.91 -12.02
C GLY A 25 2.08 1.82 -10.88
N GLN A 26 0.83 2.32 -10.90
CA GLN A 26 0.28 3.00 -9.73
C GLN A 26 0.25 2.02 -8.54
N ILE A 27 0.93 2.37 -7.45
CA ILE A 27 0.73 1.74 -6.16
C ILE A 27 -0.72 2.04 -5.81
N ARG A 28 -1.61 1.07 -6.02
CA ARG A 28 -2.98 1.17 -5.54
C ARG A 28 -2.93 1.29 -4.02
N LEU A 29 -3.32 2.46 -3.52
CA LEU A 29 -3.43 2.74 -2.09
C LEU A 29 -4.68 2.09 -1.47
N HIS A 30 -5.54 1.52 -2.31
CA HIS A 30 -6.79 0.90 -1.90
C HIS A 30 -6.94 -0.53 -2.45
N PRO A 31 -7.47 -1.46 -1.65
CA PRO A 31 -7.92 -2.75 -2.14
C PRO A 31 -9.16 -2.58 -3.02
N ALA A 32 -9.36 -3.49 -3.97
CA ALA A 32 -10.67 -3.61 -4.64
C ALA A 32 -11.63 -4.28 -3.64
N PRO A 33 -12.75 -3.66 -3.24
CA PRO A 33 -13.67 -4.29 -2.33
C PRO A 33 -14.26 -5.54 -2.99
N ASN A 34 -14.00 -6.71 -2.42
CA ASN A 34 -14.70 -7.93 -2.80
C ASN A 34 -16.10 -7.86 -2.21
N ALA A 35 -17.12 -7.66 -3.05
CA ALA A 35 -18.51 -7.74 -2.63
C ALA A 35 -18.86 -9.20 -2.29
N THR A 36 -18.59 -9.62 -1.06
CA THR A 36 -19.07 -10.91 -0.55
C THR A 36 -20.51 -10.78 -0.06
N SER A 37 -21.39 -11.67 -0.54
CA SER A 37 -22.80 -11.74 -0.13
C SER A 37 -23.00 -12.33 1.27
N LEU A 38 -21.96 -12.87 1.90
CA LEU A 38 -22.01 -13.48 3.22
C LEU A 38 -21.99 -12.44 4.34
N PRO A 39 -22.70 -12.69 5.46
CA PRO A 39 -22.59 -11.83 6.63
C PRO A 39 -21.21 -11.92 7.27
N VAL A 40 -20.79 -10.82 7.88
CA VAL A 40 -19.57 -10.73 8.69
C VAL A 40 -19.73 -11.51 9.99
N ALA A 41 -20.89 -11.39 10.63
CA ALA A 41 -21.21 -12.08 11.87
C ALA A 41 -22.73 -12.14 12.06
N ALA A 42 -23.18 -13.12 12.85
CA ALA A 42 -24.56 -13.24 13.30
C ALA A 42 -24.64 -13.06 14.82
N TYR A 43 -25.70 -12.41 15.28
CA TYR A 43 -25.95 -12.10 16.68
C TYR A 43 -27.34 -12.57 17.10
N GLN A 44 -27.43 -13.17 18.28
CA GLN A 44 -28.66 -13.71 18.85
C GLN A 44 -28.87 -13.24 20.29
N ASN A 45 -30.13 -13.16 20.72
CA ASN A 45 -30.55 -12.83 22.09
C ASN A 45 -30.01 -11.47 22.63
N ILE A 46 -29.59 -10.58 21.76
CA ILE A 46 -29.24 -9.19 22.09
C ILE A 46 -30.44 -8.29 21.79
N PRO A 47 -30.87 -7.39 22.71
CA PRO A 47 -31.87 -6.38 22.40
C PRO A 47 -31.44 -5.52 21.21
N VAL A 48 -32.33 -5.24 20.26
CA VAL A 48 -31.96 -4.51 19.03
C VAL A 48 -31.31 -3.14 19.30
N GLN A 49 -31.71 -2.46 20.37
CA GLN A 49 -31.10 -1.19 20.80
C GLN A 49 -29.65 -1.38 21.26
N ASN A 50 -29.35 -2.48 21.96
CA ASN A 50 -27.99 -2.80 22.40
C ASN A 50 -27.13 -3.23 21.21
N PHE A 51 -27.72 -3.95 20.24
CA PHE A 51 -27.04 -4.28 18.98
C PHE A 51 -26.69 -3.02 18.19
N ARG A 52 -27.65 -2.09 18.04
CA ARG A 52 -27.41 -0.78 17.44
C ARG A 52 -26.31 -0.01 18.16
N ALA A 53 -26.36 0.07 19.50
CA ALA A 53 -25.37 0.76 20.30
C ALA A 53 -23.97 0.14 20.18
N LEU A 54 -23.88 -1.20 20.13
CA LEU A 54 -22.63 -1.93 19.88
C LEU A 54 -22.01 -1.52 18.54
N VAL A 55 -22.81 -1.53 17.48
CA VAL A 55 -22.35 -1.22 16.12
C VAL A 55 -22.00 0.27 16.00
N VAL A 56 -22.92 1.17 16.34
CA VAL A 56 -22.72 2.62 16.26
C VAL A 56 -21.54 3.05 17.13
N GLY A 57 -21.49 2.58 18.38
CA GLY A 57 -20.41 2.94 19.31
C GLY A 57 -19.03 2.45 18.85
N ALA A 58 -18.95 1.34 18.11
CA ALA A 58 -17.68 0.89 17.54
C ALA A 58 -17.18 1.77 16.38
N PHE A 59 -18.10 2.25 15.54
CA PHE A 59 -17.79 3.19 14.47
C PHE A 59 -17.46 4.59 15.03
N GLU A 60 -18.20 5.07 16.02
CA GLU A 60 -17.92 6.34 16.69
C GLU A 60 -16.58 6.33 17.42
N ALA A 61 -16.24 5.23 18.11
CA ALA A 61 -14.92 5.04 18.72
C ALA A 61 -13.79 5.04 17.68
N SER A 62 -14.11 4.72 16.42
CA SER A 62 -13.20 4.78 15.27
C SER A 62 -13.32 6.10 14.50
N GLN A 63 -13.86 7.16 15.12
CA GLN A 63 -14.00 8.53 14.59
C GLN A 63 -15.01 8.73 13.47
N PHE A 64 -15.90 7.77 13.21
CA PHE A 64 -17.04 8.00 12.33
C PHE A 64 -18.15 8.78 13.06
N SER A 65 -18.91 9.59 12.32
CA SER A 65 -20.13 10.23 12.83
C SER A 65 -21.34 9.59 12.18
N LEU A 66 -22.29 9.09 12.99
CA LEU A 66 -23.56 8.59 12.48
C LEU A 66 -24.36 9.75 11.87
N THR A 67 -24.72 9.63 10.59
CA THR A 67 -25.52 10.61 9.86
C THR A 67 -26.97 10.19 9.72
N GLY A 68 -27.27 8.89 9.84
CA GLY A 68 -28.64 8.40 9.80
C GLY A 68 -28.75 6.89 9.92
N ILE A 69 -29.96 6.42 10.20
CA ILE A 69 -30.34 5.01 10.11
C ILE A 69 -31.57 4.93 9.22
N ARG A 70 -31.44 4.34 8.04
CA ARG A 70 -32.54 4.14 7.10
C ARG A 70 -32.99 2.69 7.12
N ARG A 71 -34.30 2.46 7.10
CA ARG A 71 -34.85 1.13 6.83
C ARG A 71 -35.07 0.99 5.33
N ALA A 72 -34.40 0.02 4.73
CA ALA A 72 -34.47 -0.21 3.29
C ALA A 72 -35.68 -1.07 2.93
N ASN A 73 -36.06 -2.03 3.78
CA ASN A 73 -37.25 -2.92 3.74
C ASN A 73 -37.44 -3.57 5.15
N ASP A 74 -38.46 -4.42 5.35
CA ASP A 74 -38.96 -4.90 6.66
C ASP A 74 -37.93 -5.55 7.62
N GLU A 75 -36.73 -5.89 7.18
CA GLU A 75 -35.68 -6.46 8.04
C GLU A 75 -34.29 -5.88 7.78
N GLN A 76 -34.12 -5.01 6.77
CA GLN A 76 -32.82 -4.43 6.43
C GLN A 76 -32.70 -2.99 6.91
N ALA A 77 -31.71 -2.76 7.76
CA ALA A 77 -31.30 -1.43 8.20
C ALA A 77 -29.97 -1.03 7.55
N GLN A 78 -29.86 0.25 7.20
CA GLN A 78 -28.65 0.88 6.68
C GLN A 78 -28.21 1.95 7.66
N TYR A 79 -27.04 1.77 8.25
CA TYR A 79 -26.45 2.76 9.13
C TYR A 79 -25.51 3.59 8.26
N GLU A 80 -25.84 4.88 8.14
CA GLU A 80 -25.10 5.85 7.35
C GLU A 80 -24.14 6.56 8.27
N PHE A 81 -22.86 6.49 7.95
CA PHE A 81 -21.79 7.17 8.66
C PHE A 81 -21.06 8.14 7.74
N SER A 82 -20.43 9.15 8.34
CA SER A 82 -19.46 10.01 7.67
C SER A 82 -18.14 9.98 8.41
N TYR A 83 -17.04 10.00 7.65
CA TYR A 83 -15.69 10.12 8.19
C TYR A 83 -15.06 11.40 7.67
N ALA A 84 -14.66 12.30 8.57
CA ALA A 84 -14.06 13.57 8.20
C ALA A 84 -12.56 13.42 8.02
N ILE A 85 -12.05 13.75 6.83
CA ILE A 85 -10.63 13.65 6.48
C ILE A 85 -10.14 15.05 6.12
N PRO A 86 -9.12 15.57 6.82
CA PRO A 86 -8.40 16.75 6.37
C PRO A 86 -7.71 16.43 5.05
N MET A 87 -8.06 17.16 4.00
CA MET A 87 -7.46 17.13 2.67
C MET A 87 -6.72 18.45 2.41
N SER A 88 -5.93 18.46 1.34
CA SER A 88 -5.23 19.67 0.86
C SER A 88 -6.17 20.86 0.62
N THR A 89 -7.41 20.61 0.21
CA THR A 89 -8.43 21.62 -0.14
C THR A 89 -9.46 21.87 0.96
N GLY A 90 -9.29 21.32 2.16
CA GLY A 90 -10.22 21.45 3.28
C GLY A 90 -10.65 20.10 3.83
N ILE A 91 -11.78 20.04 4.55
CA ILE A 91 -12.25 18.79 5.15
C ILE A 91 -13.23 18.10 4.20
N ARG A 92 -12.89 16.86 3.78
CA ARG A 92 -13.79 16.00 3.03
C ARG A 92 -14.52 15.05 3.97
N LYS A 93 -15.85 14.99 3.87
CA LYS A 93 -16.67 13.99 4.55
C LYS A 93 -16.90 12.81 3.62
N VAL A 94 -16.39 11.64 3.96
CA VAL A 94 -16.53 10.42 3.16
C VAL A 94 -17.74 9.62 3.67
N PRO A 95 -18.78 9.41 2.86
CA PRO A 95 -19.95 8.63 3.26
C PRO A 95 -19.66 7.13 3.23
N LEU A 96 -20.04 6.45 4.30
CA LEU A 96 -19.93 5.01 4.48
C LEU A 96 -21.31 4.44 4.83
N ILE A 97 -21.67 3.33 4.20
CA ILE A 97 -22.89 2.59 4.55
C ILE A 97 -22.51 1.26 5.15
N LEU A 98 -23.04 0.97 6.33
CA LEU A 98 -23.06 -0.36 6.91
C LEU A 98 -24.48 -0.93 6.77
N ARG A 99 -24.58 -2.12 6.17
CA ARG A 99 -25.85 -2.86 6.11
C ARG A 99 -25.95 -3.82 7.29
N VAL A 100 -27.15 -3.94 7.83
CA VAL A 100 -27.49 -4.90 8.88
C VAL A 100 -28.85 -5.50 8.55
N ASP A 101 -28.99 -6.80 8.72
CA ASP A 101 -30.30 -7.44 8.79
C ASP A 101 -30.71 -7.55 10.27
N GLU A 102 -31.77 -6.85 10.67
CA GLU A 102 -32.30 -6.84 12.04
C GLU A 102 -33.50 -7.79 12.14
N ASN A 103 -33.29 -9.11 12.09
CA ASN A 103 -34.36 -10.08 12.31
C ASN A 103 -34.68 -10.21 13.81
N LEU A 104 -35.87 -9.75 14.20
CA LEU A 104 -36.26 -9.59 15.60
C LEU A 104 -37.32 -10.62 16.04
N ASP A 105 -37.18 -11.09 17.28
CA ASP A 105 -38.24 -11.82 17.96
C ASP A 105 -39.38 -10.89 18.44
N LYS A 106 -40.45 -11.47 18.97
CA LYS A 106 -41.59 -10.73 19.54
C LYS A 106 -41.19 -9.78 20.69
N GLY A 107 -40.05 -10.03 21.34
CA GLY A 107 -39.48 -9.21 22.41
C GLY A 107 -38.52 -8.12 21.91
N LYS A 108 -38.42 -7.88 20.59
CA LYS A 108 -37.47 -6.95 19.97
C LYS A 108 -35.99 -7.26 20.25
N LYS A 109 -35.68 -8.52 20.55
CA LYS A 109 -34.31 -9.02 20.55
C LYS A 109 -33.98 -9.63 19.20
N CYS A 110 -32.70 -9.66 18.86
CA CYS A 110 -32.21 -10.33 17.67
C CYS A 110 -32.52 -11.83 17.76
N ALA A 111 -33.44 -12.31 16.91
CA ALA A 111 -33.59 -13.72 16.61
C ALA A 111 -32.39 -14.18 15.76
N SER A 112 -32.01 -13.37 14.76
CA SER A 112 -30.76 -13.50 14.00
C SER A 112 -30.41 -12.16 13.35
N CYS A 113 -29.67 -11.31 14.05
CA CYS A 113 -29.19 -10.05 13.47
C CYS A 113 -27.87 -10.28 12.73
N PHE A 114 -27.82 -9.96 11.45
CA PHE A 114 -26.64 -10.14 10.63
C PHE A 114 -25.91 -8.82 10.39
N LEU A 115 -24.64 -8.77 10.81
CA LEU A 115 -23.73 -7.70 10.43
C LEU A 115 -23.20 -7.97 9.02
N ARG A 116 -23.31 -7.01 8.11
CA ARG A 116 -22.75 -7.12 6.75
C ARG A 116 -21.49 -6.27 6.60
N TYR A 117 -20.88 -6.33 5.42
CA TYR A 117 -19.76 -5.48 5.06
C TYR A 117 -20.19 -4.03 4.80
N THR A 118 -19.26 -3.11 5.04
CA THR A 118 -19.43 -1.69 4.74
C THR A 118 -19.14 -1.41 3.28
N THR A 119 -19.83 -0.42 2.71
CA THR A 119 -19.58 0.07 1.35
C THR A 119 -19.31 1.56 1.36
N LEU A 120 -18.31 2.00 0.59
CA LEU A 120 -18.05 3.41 0.30
C LEU A 120 -18.88 3.80 -0.92
N GLN A 121 -19.82 4.74 -0.77
CA GLN A 121 -20.78 5.07 -1.84
C GLN A 121 -20.12 5.71 -3.07
N ASP A 122 -19.02 6.43 -2.87
CA ASP A 122 -18.39 7.22 -3.93
C ASP A 122 -16.91 6.83 -4.13
N PHE A 123 -16.65 5.53 -4.15
CA PHE A 123 -15.28 5.01 -4.26
C PHE A 123 -14.59 5.46 -5.56
N ALA A 124 -15.34 5.59 -6.65
CA ALA A 124 -14.81 6.06 -7.93
C ALA A 124 -14.24 7.48 -7.84
N SER A 125 -14.92 8.41 -7.13
CA SER A 125 -14.39 9.77 -6.97
C SER A 125 -13.19 9.84 -6.01
N LEU A 126 -12.97 8.82 -5.18
CA LEU A 126 -11.77 8.72 -4.35
C LEU A 126 -10.54 8.36 -5.20
N SER A 127 -10.72 7.60 -6.29
CA SER A 127 -9.63 7.15 -7.15
C SER A 127 -9.01 8.24 -8.04
N VAL A 128 -9.69 9.38 -8.18
CA VAL A 128 -9.23 10.54 -8.98
C VAL A 128 -8.65 11.67 -8.12
N LEU A 129 -8.57 11.48 -6.81
CA LEU A 129 -7.95 12.44 -5.89
C LEU A 129 -6.45 12.57 -6.13
N SER A 130 -5.85 13.67 -5.66
CA SER A 130 -4.39 13.79 -5.60
C SER A 130 -3.81 12.64 -4.75
N TRP A 131 -2.56 12.24 -5.02
CA TRP A 131 -1.95 11.15 -4.25
C TRP A 131 -1.94 11.45 -2.74
N MET A 132 -1.63 12.69 -2.34
CA MET A 132 -1.65 13.10 -0.93
C MET A 132 -3.03 12.97 -0.28
N ASP A 133 -4.10 13.29 -1.02
CA ASP A 133 -5.47 13.13 -0.51
C ASP A 133 -5.90 11.66 -0.49
N GLN A 134 -5.49 10.86 -1.49
CA GLN A 134 -5.67 9.39 -1.47
C GLN A 134 -4.90 8.75 -0.31
N TYR A 135 -3.72 9.28 0.00
CA TYR A 135 -2.90 8.86 1.12
C TYR A 135 -3.57 9.16 2.45
N GLU A 136 -3.98 10.41 2.70
CA GLU A 136 -4.69 10.78 3.92
C GLU A 136 -5.98 9.98 4.10
N LEU A 137 -6.67 9.68 2.98
CA LEU A 137 -7.81 8.77 2.98
C LEU A 137 -7.41 7.36 3.40
N SER A 138 -6.47 6.74 2.69
CA SER A 138 -6.11 5.33 2.87
C SER A 138 -5.45 5.04 4.20
N SER A 139 -4.73 6.00 4.76
CA SER A 139 -4.02 5.89 6.03
C SER A 139 -4.90 6.17 7.26
N ARG A 140 -6.09 6.75 7.09
CA ARG A 140 -7.01 7.05 8.19
C ARG A 140 -8.32 6.27 8.08
N LEU A 141 -9.02 6.42 6.96
CA LEU A 141 -10.33 5.83 6.74
C LEU A 141 -10.29 4.30 6.77
N PHE A 142 -9.38 3.69 6.02
CA PHE A 142 -9.34 2.24 5.88
C PHE A 142 -8.98 1.52 7.19
N PRO A 143 -7.92 1.94 7.93
CA PRO A 143 -7.67 1.41 9.27
C PRO A 143 -8.84 1.64 10.24
N ALA A 144 -9.53 2.78 10.15
CA ALA A 144 -10.67 3.07 11.01
C ALA A 144 -11.84 2.09 10.77
N ILE A 145 -12.10 1.67 9.53
CA ILE A 145 -13.09 0.62 9.23
C ILE A 145 -12.66 -0.70 9.88
N ASP A 146 -11.40 -1.13 9.65
CA ASP A 146 -10.87 -2.37 10.22
C ASP A 146 -10.94 -2.36 11.77
N LEU A 147 -10.62 -1.24 12.42
CA LEU A 147 -10.71 -1.05 13.87
C LEU A 147 -12.16 -1.14 14.38
N ALA A 148 -13.13 -0.56 13.66
CA ALA A 148 -14.53 -0.66 14.01
C ALA A 148 -15.00 -2.13 14.03
N TYR A 149 -14.67 -2.92 13.01
CA TYR A 149 -14.98 -4.35 13.00
C TYR A 149 -14.25 -5.13 14.09
N ALA A 150 -12.98 -4.83 14.34
CA ALA A 150 -12.22 -5.46 15.43
C ALA A 150 -12.87 -5.19 16.80
N LYS A 151 -13.36 -3.97 17.02
CA LYS A 151 -14.09 -3.59 18.22
C LYS A 151 -15.45 -4.29 18.35
N ILE A 152 -16.24 -4.34 17.26
CA ILE A 152 -17.51 -5.08 17.22
C ILE A 152 -17.28 -6.56 17.58
N ARG A 153 -16.22 -7.19 17.05
CA ARG A 153 -15.86 -8.58 17.35
C ARG A 153 -15.63 -8.80 18.85
N VAL A 154 -14.90 -7.90 19.49
CA VAL A 154 -14.55 -8.01 20.91
C VAL A 154 -15.77 -7.74 21.79
N ASP A 155 -16.45 -6.61 21.58
CA ASP A 155 -17.55 -6.15 22.43
C ASP A 155 -18.83 -6.99 22.24
N GLY A 156 -19.03 -7.51 21.03
CA GLY A 156 -20.18 -8.34 20.65
C GLY A 156 -20.04 -9.82 20.95
N ARG A 157 -18.84 -10.29 21.35
CA ARG A 157 -18.49 -11.71 21.46
C ARG A 157 -19.51 -12.56 22.23
N ARG A 158 -20.08 -12.01 23.32
CA ARG A 158 -21.05 -12.74 24.18
C ARG A 158 -22.42 -12.99 23.54
N PHE A 159 -22.75 -12.28 22.47
CA PHE A 159 -24.03 -12.40 21.75
C PHE A 159 -23.86 -12.98 20.35
N MET A 160 -22.63 -13.30 19.97
CA MET A 160 -22.30 -13.82 18.66
C MET A 160 -22.67 -15.30 18.58
N GLU A 161 -23.27 -15.70 17.47
CA GLU A 161 -23.59 -17.10 17.20
C GLU A 161 -22.29 -17.89 16.98
N GLN A 162 -22.09 -18.94 17.79
CA GLN A 162 -20.83 -19.69 17.82
C GLN A 162 -20.49 -20.34 16.46
N GLU A 163 -21.50 -20.83 15.75
CA GLU A 163 -21.33 -21.51 14.46
C GLU A 163 -21.06 -20.53 13.30
N ALA A 164 -21.60 -19.31 13.38
CA ALA A 164 -21.39 -18.28 12.36
C ALA A 164 -20.01 -17.62 12.46
N GLY A 165 -19.47 -17.50 13.68
CA GLY A 165 -18.18 -16.88 13.95
C GLY A 165 -18.10 -15.41 13.52
N PHE A 166 -16.88 -14.90 13.33
CA PHE A 166 -16.60 -13.55 12.83
C PHE A 166 -15.74 -13.62 11.57
N ASN A 167 -16.38 -13.57 10.42
CA ASN A 167 -15.77 -13.77 9.11
C ASN A 167 -15.17 -12.48 8.50
N TYR A 168 -14.97 -11.43 9.30
CA TYR A 168 -14.24 -10.26 8.84
C TYR A 168 -12.75 -10.57 8.75
N LYS A 169 -12.15 -10.32 7.59
CA LYS A 169 -10.71 -10.19 7.45
C LYS A 169 -10.41 -8.73 7.16
N ASN A 170 -9.33 -8.20 7.76
CA ASN A 170 -8.84 -6.87 7.42
C ASN A 170 -8.60 -6.85 5.92
N GLN A 171 -9.51 -6.21 5.21
CA GLN A 171 -9.55 -6.17 3.76
C GLN A 171 -9.33 -4.76 3.26
N TRP A 172 -9.60 -3.76 4.10
CA TRP A 172 -9.39 -2.36 3.74
C TRP A 172 -7.93 -1.97 3.87
N GLN A 173 -7.15 -2.72 4.67
CA GLN A 173 -5.69 -2.69 4.80
C GLN A 173 -5.13 -1.40 4.20
N GLY A 174 -5.01 -0.37 5.05
CA GLY A 174 -4.47 0.92 4.64
C GLY A 174 -3.13 0.76 3.90
N GLU A 175 -2.61 1.85 3.34
CA GLU A 175 -1.44 1.77 2.46
C GLU A 175 -0.29 0.92 3.04
N VAL A 176 0.11 -0.09 2.28
CA VAL A 176 1.27 -0.94 2.58
C VAL A 176 2.45 -0.42 1.78
N ASN A 177 3.54 -0.03 2.46
CA ASN A 177 4.81 0.26 1.80
C ASN A 177 5.24 -1.00 1.06
N ARG A 178 5.49 -0.91 -0.24
CA ARG A 178 5.97 -2.09 -0.95
C ARG A 178 7.39 -2.44 -0.52
N TYR A 179 8.20 -1.42 -0.18
CA TYR A 179 9.62 -1.59 0.09
C TYR A 179 10.12 -0.91 1.39
N GLY A 180 9.20 -0.58 2.31
CA GLY A 180 9.53 -0.13 3.68
C GLY A 180 9.80 1.37 3.84
N ASN A 181 10.53 2.02 2.92
CA ASN A 181 10.77 3.47 2.96
C ASN A 181 10.10 4.17 1.77
N SER A 182 9.14 5.03 2.06
CA SER A 182 8.40 5.79 1.06
C SER A 182 8.65 7.28 1.26
N VAL A 183 9.26 7.92 0.26
CA VAL A 183 9.67 9.31 0.29
C VAL A 183 8.68 10.15 -0.54
N VAL A 184 8.28 11.31 -0.02
CA VAL A 184 7.29 12.22 -0.62
C VAL A 184 7.84 13.64 -0.72
N GLY A 185 7.39 14.39 -1.72
CA GLY A 185 7.74 15.81 -1.91
C GLY A 185 9.19 16.08 -2.32
N LEU A 186 9.98 15.02 -2.55
CA LEU A 186 11.35 15.11 -3.04
C LEU A 186 11.38 14.92 -4.55
N GLY A 187 12.14 15.72 -5.31
CA GLY A 187 12.29 15.51 -6.75
C GLY A 187 12.88 14.13 -7.05
N SER A 188 12.41 13.44 -8.09
CA SER A 188 12.93 12.11 -8.44
C SER A 188 14.42 12.08 -8.76
N ALA A 189 14.96 13.18 -9.32
CA ALA A 189 16.38 13.36 -9.56
C ALA A 189 17.15 13.56 -8.25
N ASP A 190 16.60 14.34 -7.31
CA ASP A 190 17.21 14.58 -6.01
C ASP A 190 17.23 13.32 -5.15
N PHE A 191 16.13 12.55 -5.15
CA PHE A 191 16.05 11.27 -4.45
C PHE A 191 17.13 10.30 -4.95
N ARG A 192 17.28 10.22 -6.27
CA ARG A 192 18.33 9.41 -6.91
C ARG A 192 19.73 9.89 -6.51
N ALA A 193 19.99 11.20 -6.55
CA ALA A 193 21.27 11.76 -6.15
C ALA A 193 21.59 11.43 -4.69
N ILE A 194 20.62 11.62 -3.78
CA ILE A 194 20.74 11.25 -2.37
C ILE A 194 21.09 9.77 -2.20
N VAL A 195 20.45 8.87 -2.96
CA VAL A 195 20.78 7.44 -2.92
C VAL A 195 22.21 7.21 -3.39
N VAL A 196 22.59 7.74 -4.55
CA VAL A 196 23.96 7.60 -5.08
C VAL A 196 25.01 8.12 -4.10
N ASP A 197 24.80 9.31 -3.53
CA ASP A 197 25.75 9.95 -2.63
C ASP A 197 25.83 9.21 -1.29
N SER A 198 24.71 8.71 -0.77
CA SER A 198 24.71 7.91 0.46
C SER A 198 25.55 6.62 0.33
N TYR A 199 25.49 5.96 -0.83
CA TYR A 199 26.32 4.79 -1.10
C TYR A 199 27.78 5.17 -1.38
N ARG A 200 28.03 6.29 -2.09
CA ARG A 200 29.40 6.79 -2.32
C ARG A 200 30.11 7.14 -1.02
N ASP A 201 29.45 7.86 -0.13
CA ASP A 201 29.95 8.22 1.20
C ASP A 201 30.25 6.99 2.07
N ALA A 202 29.59 5.87 1.80
CA ALA A 202 29.82 4.60 2.47
C ALA A 202 30.93 3.75 1.82
N GLY A 203 31.59 4.24 0.76
CA GLY A 203 32.70 3.58 0.10
C GLY A 203 32.31 2.71 -1.11
N PHE A 204 31.08 2.84 -1.62
CA PHE A 204 30.68 2.22 -2.88
C PHE A 204 31.05 3.11 -4.08
N VAL A 205 31.42 2.50 -5.19
CA VAL A 205 31.65 3.16 -6.47
C VAL A 205 30.37 3.06 -7.30
N PHE A 206 29.73 4.18 -7.61
CA PHE A 206 28.60 4.20 -8.55
C PHE A 206 29.10 3.87 -9.96
N LEU A 207 28.49 2.87 -10.60
CA LEU A 207 28.87 2.40 -11.93
C LEU A 207 27.98 3.02 -13.00
N GLU A 208 26.69 2.77 -12.91
CA GLU A 208 25.72 3.16 -13.94
C GLU A 208 24.30 3.19 -13.39
N GLU A 209 23.45 3.91 -14.12
CA GLU A 209 22.01 3.84 -13.99
C GLU A 209 21.44 3.06 -15.19
N GLY A 210 20.77 1.95 -14.90
CA GLY A 210 19.92 1.27 -15.86
C GLY A 210 18.51 1.87 -15.84
N LYS A 211 18.00 2.24 -17.01
CA LYS A 211 16.58 2.58 -17.19
C LYS A 211 15.85 1.40 -17.80
N ASP A 212 14.75 0.99 -17.18
CA ASP A 212 13.88 -0.02 -17.75
C ASP A 212 12.89 0.67 -18.69
N GLY A 213 13.10 0.56 -20.00
CA GLY A 213 12.23 1.16 -21.01
C GLY A 213 10.77 0.66 -20.95
N SER A 214 10.53 -0.49 -20.31
CA SER A 214 9.18 -1.03 -20.06
C SER A 214 8.54 -0.50 -18.78
N ARG A 215 9.33 0.12 -17.88
CA ARG A 215 8.89 0.70 -16.61
C ARG A 215 9.51 2.09 -16.43
N PRO A 216 8.96 3.13 -17.07
CA PRO A 216 9.55 4.47 -17.07
C PRO A 216 9.66 5.10 -15.68
N ALA A 217 8.84 4.63 -14.73
CA ALA A 217 8.85 5.05 -13.34
C ALA A 217 9.81 4.22 -12.45
N PHE A 218 10.67 3.40 -13.06
CA PHE A 218 11.63 2.54 -12.41
C PHE A 218 13.06 2.81 -12.93
N ALA A 219 14.01 2.97 -12.01
CA ALA A 219 15.44 3.07 -12.31
C ALA A 219 16.22 2.05 -11.47
N SER A 220 17.27 1.48 -12.05
CA SER A 220 18.19 0.58 -11.36
C SER A 220 19.54 1.28 -11.20
N LEU A 221 20.01 1.45 -9.97
CA LEU A 221 21.33 2.01 -9.68
C LEU A 221 22.28 0.88 -9.36
N LYS A 222 23.40 0.82 -10.08
CA LYS A 222 24.43 -0.20 -9.92
C LYS A 222 25.67 0.40 -9.26
N PHE A 223 26.16 -0.29 -8.24
CA PHE A 223 27.33 0.07 -7.47
C PHE A 223 28.34 -1.09 -7.45
N SER A 224 29.60 -0.76 -7.22
CA SER A 224 30.66 -1.72 -6.88
C SER A 224 31.21 -1.41 -5.50
N PHE A 225 31.31 -2.41 -4.64
CA PHE A 225 32.06 -2.30 -3.40
C PHE A 225 33.44 -2.96 -3.59
N PRO A 226 34.53 -2.19 -3.45
CA PRO A 226 35.88 -2.64 -3.80
C PRO A 226 36.35 -3.77 -2.86
N ILE A 227 36.79 -4.88 -3.45
CA ILE A 227 37.38 -6.00 -2.69
C ILE A 227 38.74 -5.57 -2.14
N ASP A 228 39.55 -4.99 -3.02
CA ASP A 228 40.80 -4.31 -2.72
C ASP A 228 40.55 -2.79 -2.79
N PRO A 229 40.84 -2.00 -1.73
CA PRO A 229 40.71 -0.54 -1.76
C PRO A 229 41.43 0.14 -2.93
N GLN A 230 42.47 -0.48 -3.51
CA GLN A 230 43.21 0.06 -4.66
C GLN A 230 42.54 -0.25 -6.00
N GLN A 231 41.50 -1.10 -6.02
CA GLN A 231 40.79 -1.49 -7.24
C GLN A 231 39.31 -1.13 -7.14
N PRO A 232 38.77 -0.30 -8.06
CA PRO A 232 37.39 0.18 -7.98
C PRO A 232 36.34 -0.90 -8.29
N ARG A 233 36.76 -2.09 -8.75
CA ARG A 233 35.88 -3.21 -9.05
C ARG A 233 35.87 -4.22 -7.90
N GLY A 234 34.69 -4.75 -7.62
CA GLY A 234 34.49 -5.75 -6.60
C GLY A 234 33.06 -6.24 -6.58
N VAL A 235 32.49 -6.34 -5.38
CA VAL A 235 31.15 -6.83 -5.13
C VAL A 235 30.13 -5.94 -5.84
N GLU A 236 29.26 -6.53 -6.68
CA GLU A 236 28.17 -5.77 -7.27
C GLU A 236 27.03 -5.58 -6.27
N TYR A 237 26.54 -4.36 -6.17
CA TYR A 237 25.38 -4.00 -5.35
C TYR A 237 24.39 -3.21 -6.19
N LYS A 238 23.11 -3.59 -6.12
CA LYS A 238 22.06 -3.03 -6.97
C LYS A 238 20.90 -2.57 -6.11
N VAL A 239 20.40 -1.38 -6.38
CA VAL A 239 19.15 -0.88 -5.80
C VAL A 239 18.20 -0.46 -6.91
N GLY A 240 16.93 -0.80 -6.73
CA GLY A 240 15.85 -0.32 -7.58
C GLY A 240 15.21 0.90 -6.94
N LEU A 241 14.93 1.91 -7.75
CA LEU A 241 14.12 3.07 -7.39
C LEU A 241 12.81 2.96 -8.17
N ALA A 242 11.71 2.80 -7.46
CA ALA A 242 10.38 2.88 -8.03
C ALA A 242 9.73 4.17 -7.55
N GLY A 243 9.06 4.91 -8.41
CA GLY A 243 8.40 6.13 -7.99
C GLY A 243 7.13 6.43 -8.76
N GLN A 244 6.22 7.12 -8.11
CA GLN A 244 5.15 7.86 -8.75
C GLN A 244 5.45 9.34 -8.59
N LEU A 245 5.26 10.12 -9.64
CA LEU A 245 5.54 11.55 -9.65
C LEU A 245 4.24 12.33 -9.80
N ASP A 246 4.13 13.48 -9.13
CA ASP A 246 3.09 14.45 -9.45
C ASP A 246 3.41 15.24 -10.73
N SER A 247 2.54 16.19 -11.07
CA SER A 247 2.71 17.10 -12.21
C SER A 247 3.99 17.94 -12.13
N ASP A 248 4.53 18.15 -10.93
CA ASP A 248 5.73 18.95 -10.68
C ASP A 248 7.00 18.07 -10.65
N GLY A 249 6.86 16.75 -10.84
CA GLY A 249 7.97 15.80 -10.85
C GLY A 249 8.45 15.38 -9.47
N LEU A 250 7.68 15.68 -8.41
CA LEU A 250 7.99 15.30 -7.03
C LEU A 250 7.44 13.91 -6.70
N CYS A 251 8.17 13.20 -5.86
CA CYS A 251 7.84 11.86 -5.40
C CYS A 251 6.51 11.83 -4.64
N ASN A 252 5.62 10.90 -5.02
CA ASN A 252 4.30 10.64 -4.44
C ASN A 252 3.86 9.16 -4.58
N PRO A 253 4.52 8.19 -3.91
CA PRO A 253 5.84 8.26 -3.29
C PRO A 253 6.92 7.72 -4.23
N CYS A 254 8.18 7.92 -3.86
CA CYS A 254 9.30 7.14 -4.36
C CYS A 254 9.80 6.19 -3.29
N GLU A 255 10.15 4.97 -3.69
CA GLU A 255 10.64 3.91 -2.81
C GLU A 255 11.95 3.34 -3.36
N MET A 256 12.88 3.04 -2.46
CA MET A 256 14.10 2.29 -2.77
C MET A 256 13.92 0.83 -2.34
N MET A 257 14.33 -0.10 -3.19
CA MET A 257 14.42 -1.52 -2.87
C MET A 257 15.83 -2.03 -3.14
N GLU A 258 16.31 -2.95 -2.31
CA GLU A 258 17.53 -3.69 -2.61
C GLU A 258 17.24 -4.76 -3.66
N LEU A 259 18.03 -4.75 -4.73
CA LEU A 259 18.07 -5.78 -5.79
C LEU A 259 19.40 -6.53 -5.76
N TYR A 260 20.06 -6.49 -4.61
CA TYR A 260 21.36 -7.09 -4.37
C TYR A 260 21.27 -8.62 -4.36
N ASP A 261 22.21 -9.27 -5.06
CA ASP A 261 22.40 -10.72 -5.02
C ASP A 261 23.55 -11.09 -4.07
N PRO A 262 23.25 -11.66 -2.87
CA PRO A 262 24.29 -12.10 -1.94
C PRO A 262 25.05 -13.34 -2.43
N HIS A 263 24.53 -14.07 -3.43
CA HIS A 263 25.09 -15.33 -3.92
C HIS A 263 26.03 -15.17 -5.12
N GLN A 264 26.56 -13.96 -5.31
CA GLN A 264 27.49 -13.67 -6.40
C GLN A 264 28.81 -14.43 -6.26
N SER A 265 29.39 -14.83 -7.39
CA SER A 265 30.70 -15.45 -7.42
C SER A 265 31.77 -14.42 -7.06
N LEU A 266 32.47 -14.66 -5.96
CA LEU A 266 33.58 -13.81 -5.51
C LEU A 266 34.92 -14.40 -5.93
N PRO A 267 35.97 -13.57 -6.07
CA PRO A 267 37.34 -14.05 -6.17
C PRO A 267 37.69 -14.97 -4.99
N PRO A 268 38.55 -15.98 -5.20
CA PRO A 268 39.00 -16.87 -4.14
C PRO A 268 39.58 -16.08 -2.95
N VAL A 269 39.29 -16.56 -1.74
CA VAL A 269 39.65 -15.93 -0.46
C VAL A 269 41.15 -15.56 -0.37
N GLY A 270 42.03 -16.26 -1.09
CA GLY A 270 43.48 -16.04 -1.12
C GLY A 270 44.04 -15.08 -2.19
N LEU A 271 43.21 -14.53 -3.09
CA LEU A 271 43.65 -13.57 -4.13
C LEU A 271 43.18 -12.13 -3.85
N SER A 272 42.37 -11.94 -2.82
CA SER A 272 42.02 -10.61 -2.32
C SER A 272 43.07 -10.18 -1.30
N GLY A 273 43.99 -9.31 -1.70
CA GLY A 273 45.15 -8.85 -0.91
C GLY A 273 44.78 -8.03 0.33
N MET A 274 43.93 -8.54 1.22
CA MET A 274 43.51 -7.85 2.42
C MET A 274 44.57 -7.97 3.51
N GLN A 275 45.42 -6.95 3.61
CA GLN A 275 46.32 -6.71 4.75
C GLN A 275 45.57 -6.28 6.03
N SER A 276 44.25 -6.05 5.96
CA SER A 276 43.41 -5.61 7.08
C SER A 276 42.80 -6.79 7.82
N ARG A 277 42.70 -6.71 9.16
CA ARG A 277 42.08 -7.73 10.04
C ARG A 277 40.58 -7.98 9.79
N LEU A 278 39.90 -7.17 8.98
CA LEU A 278 38.47 -7.29 8.68
C LEU A 278 38.23 -8.05 7.37
N THR A 279 37.33 -9.04 7.40
CA THR A 279 36.91 -9.80 6.21
C THR A 279 36.12 -8.91 5.23
N LEU A 280 36.12 -9.26 3.93
CA LEU A 280 35.32 -8.57 2.91
C LEU A 280 33.86 -8.40 3.33
N GLU A 281 33.24 -9.48 3.84
CA GLU A 281 31.87 -9.49 4.34
C GLU A 281 31.65 -8.47 5.46
N SER A 282 32.57 -8.38 6.44
CA SER A 282 32.43 -7.43 7.54
C SER A 282 32.50 -5.97 7.07
N ARG A 283 33.43 -5.66 6.15
CA ARG A 283 33.58 -4.33 5.54
C ARG A 283 32.36 -3.97 4.71
N PHE A 284 31.88 -4.91 3.89
CA PHE A 284 30.69 -4.72 3.06
C PHE A 284 29.43 -4.51 3.91
N SER A 285 29.21 -5.34 4.93
CA SER A 285 28.10 -5.20 5.87
C SER A 285 28.13 -3.84 6.59
N ALA A 286 29.31 -3.40 7.04
CA ALA A 286 29.46 -2.09 7.70
C ALA A 286 29.21 -0.92 6.73
N ALA A 287 29.72 -1.01 5.50
CA ALA A 287 29.47 -0.02 4.45
C ALA A 287 27.98 0.06 4.10
N ARG A 288 27.29 -1.08 3.92
CA ARG A 288 25.84 -1.11 3.70
C ARG A 288 25.09 -0.44 4.85
N ALA A 289 25.43 -0.76 6.10
CA ALA A 289 24.79 -0.13 7.27
C ALA A 289 25.00 1.40 7.28
N LEU A 290 26.23 1.86 7.00
CA LEU A 290 26.53 3.29 6.90
C LEU A 290 25.75 3.97 5.77
N ALA A 291 25.61 3.33 4.60
CA ALA A 291 24.82 3.85 3.50
C ALA A 291 23.34 4.05 3.91
N PHE A 292 22.77 3.10 4.66
CA PHE A 292 21.40 3.23 5.18
C PHE A 292 21.27 4.32 6.24
N GLU A 293 22.26 4.51 7.11
CA GLU A 293 22.25 5.64 8.06
C GLU A 293 22.33 6.99 7.34
N LYS A 294 23.16 7.10 6.29
CA LYS A 294 23.25 8.30 5.45
C LYS A 294 21.95 8.57 4.71
N LEU A 295 21.36 7.54 4.12
CA LEU A 295 20.03 7.60 3.49
C LEU A 295 18.98 8.08 4.47
N LYS A 296 18.95 7.52 5.68
CA LYS A 296 18.03 7.93 6.73
C LYS A 296 18.17 9.42 7.01
N VAL A 297 19.37 9.90 7.34
CA VAL A 297 19.62 11.32 7.65
C VAL A 297 19.18 12.23 6.49
N ALA A 298 19.42 11.83 5.25
CA ALA A 298 19.08 12.64 4.08
C ALA A 298 17.57 12.62 3.72
N THR A 299 16.85 11.53 4.06
CA THR A 299 15.47 11.31 3.62
C THR A 299 14.44 11.37 4.74
N GLU A 300 14.83 11.40 6.02
CA GLU A 300 13.92 11.31 7.17
C GLU A 300 12.84 12.40 7.16
N ARG A 301 13.20 13.64 6.78
CA ARG A 301 12.25 14.76 6.66
C ARG A 301 11.27 14.62 5.49
N TYR A 302 11.60 13.78 4.52
CA TYR A 302 10.80 13.50 3.32
C TYR A 302 10.09 12.16 3.42
N LEU A 303 10.25 11.43 4.53
CA LEU A 303 9.46 10.24 4.76
C LEU A 303 8.00 10.62 4.73
N ARG A 304 7.21 9.72 4.14
CA ARG A 304 5.76 9.81 4.17
C ARG A 304 5.30 10.07 5.61
N PRO A 305 4.29 10.93 5.83
CA PRO A 305 3.76 11.18 7.16
C PRO A 305 3.48 9.87 7.92
N ARG A 306 3.67 9.87 9.25
CA ARG A 306 3.40 8.71 10.12
C ARG A 306 4.17 7.43 9.74
N SER A 307 5.23 7.54 8.95
CA SER A 307 6.18 6.45 8.71
C SER A 307 7.49 6.70 9.44
N THR A 308 8.27 5.65 9.62
CA THR A 308 9.62 5.72 10.17
C THR A 308 10.57 5.08 9.17
N PHE A 309 11.84 5.51 9.18
CA PHE A 309 12.84 4.89 8.32
C PHE A 309 13.06 3.45 8.78
N VAL A 310 12.96 2.50 7.85
CA VAL A 310 13.16 1.08 8.08
C VAL A 310 14.39 0.62 7.32
N THR A 311 15.42 0.18 8.04
CA THR A 311 16.56 -0.50 7.41
C THR A 311 16.13 -1.92 7.00
N PRO A 312 16.31 -2.32 5.72
CA PRO A 312 15.93 -3.66 5.29
C PRO A 312 16.70 -4.75 6.05
N PRO A 313 16.09 -5.93 6.27
CA PRO A 313 16.73 -7.03 6.97
C PRO A 313 18.12 -7.35 6.41
N LYS A 314 19.02 -7.82 7.28
CA LYS A 314 20.36 -8.21 6.84
C LYS A 314 20.24 -9.35 5.81
N PRO A 315 20.81 -9.19 4.60
CA PRO A 315 20.80 -10.25 3.59
C PRO A 315 21.71 -11.43 4.01
N ALA A 316 21.65 -12.52 3.24
CA ALA A 316 22.59 -13.62 3.40
C ALA A 316 24.05 -13.12 3.26
N PRO A 317 25.03 -13.77 3.91
CA PRO A 317 26.43 -13.41 3.78
C PRO A 317 26.89 -13.40 2.32
N LEU A 318 27.77 -12.47 1.98
CA LEU A 318 28.34 -12.32 0.65
C LEU A 318 29.05 -13.61 0.20
N GLY A 319 28.76 -14.05 -1.03
CA GLY A 319 29.31 -15.26 -1.63
C GLY A 319 28.73 -16.55 -1.04
N SER A 320 27.64 -16.46 -0.28
CA SER A 320 26.95 -17.65 0.23
C SER A 320 26.41 -18.50 -0.93
N PRO A 321 26.40 -19.84 -0.80
CA PRO A 321 25.83 -20.71 -1.83
C PRO A 321 24.36 -20.35 -2.12
N ARG A 322 23.98 -20.35 -3.39
CA ARG A 322 22.59 -20.11 -3.79
C ARG A 322 21.70 -21.24 -3.24
N PRO A 323 20.56 -20.93 -2.60
CA PRO A 323 19.64 -21.95 -2.12
C PRO A 323 19.18 -22.86 -3.27
N PRO A 324 18.99 -24.17 -3.02
CA PRO A 324 18.43 -25.05 -4.03
C PRO A 324 17.03 -24.56 -4.42
N ILE A 325 16.75 -24.52 -5.72
CA ILE A 325 15.41 -24.18 -6.24
C ILE A 325 14.47 -25.31 -5.78
N PRO A 326 13.36 -25.01 -5.08
CA PRO A 326 12.38 -26.03 -4.74
C PRO A 326 11.91 -26.70 -6.03
N SER A 327 12.07 -28.02 -6.12
CA SER A 327 11.51 -28.76 -7.25
C SER A 327 10.01 -28.51 -7.28
N PRO A 328 9.41 -28.27 -8.46
CA PRO A 328 7.96 -28.09 -8.54
C PRO A 328 7.30 -29.33 -7.94
N VAL A 329 6.41 -29.09 -6.96
CA VAL A 329 5.57 -30.15 -6.42
C VAL A 329 4.66 -30.57 -7.57
N VAL A 330 4.95 -31.73 -8.15
CA VAL A 330 4.06 -32.36 -9.13
C VAL A 330 2.85 -32.85 -8.34
N THR A 331 1.75 -32.11 -8.39
CA THR A 331 0.41 -32.56 -7.98
C THR A 331 -0.42 -32.87 -9.20
#